data_AF-A0A5B9Y6B6-F1
#
_entry.id   AF-A0A5B9Y6B6-F1
#
_cell.length_a   1.000
_cell.length_b   1.000
_cell.length_c   1.000
_cell.angle_alpha   90.00
_cell.angle_beta   90.00
_cell.angle_gamma   90.00
#
_symmetry.space_group_name_H-M   'P 1'
#
loop_
_entity.id
_entity.type
_entity.pdbx_description
1 polymer ?
#
loop_
_entity_poly.entity_id
_entity_poly.type
_entity_poly.pdbx_seq_one_letter_code
_entity_poly.pdbx_strand_id
1 'polypeptide(L)'
;MKQIKPIEYERIVVSMINEVYENFAKNHKIDFKAPENIEEFFKNNKSLDVRKDIENFGIELDKTFGDWKPLDENMDRMIVINHLLAILQNSIIVLMSIDKNLESEKLENEKIVEMGGVDILIATGVQALGVKANELTELFDELKLKNDPLIVFEQLNKHFIAIKNLEAEQAFSLFMQNVLEFITSYRNTYEKLSQVKEDEFSQNRIQMFMEYMNAYYLLVILLKLTLVYPYQEGLIEQQAYENIVPNIKLYK
;
A
#
# COMPACT_ATOMS: atom_id res chain seq x y z
N MET A 1 -3.41 -31.73 -7.84
CA MET A 1 -3.26 -30.40 -7.20
C MET A 1 -4.44 -30.21 -6.26
N LYS A 2 -4.24 -29.64 -5.06
CA LYS A 2 -5.32 -29.40 -4.09
C LYS A 2 -6.14 -28.20 -4.59
N GLN A 3 -7.42 -28.42 -4.89
CA GLN A 3 -8.36 -27.33 -5.17
C GLN A 3 -8.67 -26.59 -3.88
N ILE A 4 -8.80 -25.27 -3.98
CA ILE A 4 -9.09 -24.37 -2.87
C ILE A 4 -10.38 -23.60 -3.15
N LYS A 5 -10.95 -22.93 -2.15
CA LYS A 5 -12.01 -21.95 -2.40
C LYS A 5 -11.49 -20.87 -3.36
N PRO A 6 -12.25 -20.48 -4.39
CA PRO A 6 -11.80 -19.49 -5.36
C PRO A 6 -11.47 -18.14 -4.70
N ILE A 7 -10.30 -17.59 -5.05
CA ILE A 7 -9.87 -16.25 -4.66
C ILE A 7 -10.07 -15.32 -5.85
N GLU A 8 -11.11 -14.48 -5.78
CA GLU A 8 -11.40 -13.40 -6.74
C GLU A 8 -10.53 -12.17 -6.41
N TYR A 9 -9.22 -12.25 -6.64
CA TYR A 9 -8.26 -11.26 -6.17
C TYR A 9 -8.55 -9.84 -6.68
N GLU A 10 -8.98 -9.67 -7.94
CA GLU A 10 -9.35 -8.36 -8.48
C GLU A 10 -10.50 -7.75 -7.69
N ARG A 11 -11.58 -8.53 -7.47
CA ARG A 11 -12.73 -8.07 -6.71
C ARG A 11 -12.37 -7.72 -5.27
N ILE A 12 -11.46 -8.45 -4.65
CA ILE A 12 -10.99 -8.19 -3.28
C ILE A 12 -10.26 -6.85 -3.21
N VAL A 13 -9.37 -6.56 -4.17
CA VAL A 13 -8.68 -5.27 -4.25
C VAL A 13 -9.68 -4.17 -4.56
N VAL A 14 -10.56 -4.34 -5.56
CA VAL A 14 -11.55 -3.32 -5.94
C VAL A 14 -12.45 -2.97 -4.77
N SER A 15 -12.96 -3.96 -4.05
CA SER A 15 -13.77 -3.74 -2.85
C SER A 15 -13.01 -2.96 -1.78
N MET A 16 -11.73 -3.28 -1.57
CA MET A 16 -10.89 -2.57 -0.60
C MET A 16 -10.68 -1.10 -0.99
N ILE A 17 -10.44 -0.82 -2.27
CA ILE A 17 -10.25 0.55 -2.76
C ILE A 17 -11.56 1.33 -2.77
N ASN A 18 -12.68 0.67 -3.07
CA ASN A 18 -14.00 1.30 -2.97
C ASN A 18 -14.29 1.80 -1.55
N GLU A 19 -13.93 1.03 -0.51
CA GLU A 19 -14.09 1.49 0.88
C GLU A 19 -13.27 2.76 1.19
N VAL A 20 -12.07 2.89 0.62
CA VAL A 20 -11.24 4.10 0.74
C VAL A 20 -11.87 5.26 -0.02
N TYR A 21 -12.31 5.00 -1.25
CA TYR A 21 -12.99 5.97 -2.09
C TYR A 21 -14.24 6.54 -1.42
N GLU A 22 -15.14 5.69 -0.93
CA GLU A 22 -16.37 6.13 -0.24
C GLU A 22 -16.05 6.93 1.03
N ASN A 23 -15.05 6.47 1.79
CA ASN A 23 -14.56 7.18 2.96
C ASN A 23 -14.01 8.58 2.60
N PHE A 24 -13.25 8.70 1.52
CA PHE A 24 -12.72 9.98 1.07
C PHE A 24 -13.80 10.89 0.48
N ALA A 25 -14.62 10.38 -0.44
CA ALA A 25 -15.69 11.13 -1.11
C ALA A 25 -16.67 11.74 -0.11
N LYS A 26 -16.99 11.02 0.98
CA LYS A 26 -17.86 11.51 2.05
C LYS A 26 -17.23 12.60 2.91
N ASN A 27 -15.92 12.57 3.12
CA ASN A 27 -15.26 13.34 4.18
C ASN A 27 -14.27 14.41 3.68
N HIS A 28 -13.88 14.42 2.40
CA HIS A 28 -12.86 15.35 1.89
C HIS A 28 -13.18 16.83 2.16
N LYS A 29 -14.46 17.20 2.21
CA LYS A 29 -14.94 18.58 2.48
C LYS A 29 -14.65 19.06 3.91
N ILE A 30 -14.20 18.18 4.80
CA ILE A 30 -13.72 18.56 6.14
C ILE A 30 -12.40 19.33 6.00
N ASP A 31 -11.55 18.94 5.05
CA ASP A 31 -10.17 19.44 4.96
C ASP A 31 -9.88 20.20 3.66
N PHE A 32 -10.62 19.92 2.59
CA PHE A 32 -10.30 20.38 1.25
C PHE A 32 -11.47 21.03 0.53
N LYS A 33 -11.12 22.00 -0.32
CA LYS A 33 -11.91 22.34 -1.49
C LYS A 33 -11.40 21.51 -2.67
N ALA A 34 -12.20 20.54 -3.11
CA ALA A 34 -11.87 19.68 -4.24
C ALA A 34 -12.00 20.43 -5.59
N PRO A 35 -11.17 20.08 -6.59
CA PRO A 35 -11.33 20.54 -7.97
C PRO A 35 -12.69 20.14 -8.58
N GLU A 36 -13.17 20.90 -9.57
CA GLU A 36 -14.51 20.72 -10.14
C GLU A 36 -14.71 19.35 -10.80
N ASN A 37 -13.72 18.85 -11.52
CA ASN A 37 -13.75 17.52 -12.14
C ASN A 37 -13.83 16.39 -11.10
N ILE A 38 -13.19 16.55 -9.93
CA ILE A 38 -13.28 15.59 -8.82
C ILE A 38 -14.68 15.63 -8.19
N GLU A 39 -15.23 16.82 -7.98
CA GLU A 39 -16.61 16.98 -7.50
C GLU A 39 -17.63 16.39 -8.47
N GLU A 40 -17.40 16.53 -9.77
CA GLU A 40 -18.21 15.88 -10.81
C GLU A 40 -18.05 14.35 -10.76
N PHE A 41 -16.82 13.86 -10.63
CA PHE A 41 -16.54 12.43 -10.50
C PHE A 41 -17.30 11.82 -9.32
N PHE A 42 -17.26 12.43 -8.14
CA PHE A 42 -17.99 11.97 -6.96
C PHE A 42 -19.51 11.98 -7.12
N LYS A 43 -20.06 12.92 -7.90
CA LYS A 43 -21.50 12.96 -8.20
C LYS A 43 -21.92 11.83 -9.15
N ASN A 44 -21.09 11.55 -10.15
CA ASN A 44 -21.39 10.58 -11.19
C ASN A 44 -21.11 9.14 -10.73
N ASN A 45 -20.16 8.93 -9.82
CA ASN A 45 -19.73 7.61 -9.38
C ASN A 45 -19.93 7.49 -7.87
N LYS A 46 -20.94 6.71 -7.44
CA LYS A 46 -21.17 6.48 -6.00
C LYS A 46 -20.23 5.43 -5.41
N SER A 47 -19.75 4.53 -6.23
CA SER A 47 -18.82 3.45 -5.91
C SER A 47 -17.84 3.24 -7.06
N LEU A 48 -16.76 2.52 -6.78
CA LEU A 48 -15.83 1.95 -7.75
C LEU A 48 -16.08 0.44 -7.78
N ASP A 49 -16.63 -0.05 -8.89
CA ASP A 49 -17.12 -1.43 -8.98
C ASP A 49 -16.17 -2.33 -9.78
N VAL A 50 -15.34 -1.74 -10.64
CA VAL A 50 -14.33 -2.43 -11.45
C VAL A 50 -12.98 -1.72 -11.42
N ARG A 51 -11.91 -2.44 -11.78
CA ARG A 51 -10.55 -1.91 -11.91
C ARG A 51 -10.47 -0.61 -12.71
N LYS A 52 -11.21 -0.54 -13.81
CA LYS A 52 -11.28 0.64 -14.68
C LYS A 52 -11.76 1.90 -13.95
N ASP A 53 -12.64 1.77 -12.97
CA ASP A 53 -13.14 2.90 -12.19
C ASP A 53 -12.03 3.48 -11.30
N ILE A 54 -11.19 2.60 -10.73
CA ILE A 54 -10.00 2.98 -9.95
C ILE A 54 -8.99 3.71 -10.81
N GLU A 55 -8.72 3.19 -12.02
CA GLU A 55 -7.82 3.84 -12.98
C GLU A 55 -8.33 5.22 -13.38
N ASN A 56 -9.61 5.33 -13.74
CA ASN A 56 -10.22 6.62 -14.09
C ASN A 56 -10.14 7.61 -12.94
N PHE A 57 -10.44 7.18 -11.71
CA PHE A 57 -10.34 8.04 -10.54
C PHE A 57 -8.89 8.48 -10.28
N GLY A 58 -7.92 7.55 -10.37
CA GLY A 58 -6.50 7.85 -10.23
C GLY A 58 -6.00 8.86 -11.26
N ILE A 59 -6.44 8.73 -12.52
CA ILE A 59 -6.10 9.67 -13.61
C ILE A 59 -6.66 11.07 -13.31
N GLU A 60 -7.92 11.17 -12.89
CA GLU A 60 -8.52 12.47 -12.57
C GLU A 60 -7.88 13.13 -11.35
N LEU A 61 -7.50 12.32 -10.34
CA LEU A 61 -6.81 12.80 -9.15
C LEU A 61 -5.40 13.32 -9.47
N ASP A 62 -4.65 12.59 -10.29
CA ASP A 62 -3.28 12.95 -10.70
C ASP A 62 -3.27 14.26 -11.51
N LYS A 63 -4.16 14.38 -12.52
CA LYS A 63 -4.30 15.59 -13.34
C LYS A 63 -4.57 16.85 -12.52
N THR A 64 -5.22 16.70 -11.37
CA THR A 64 -5.70 17.82 -10.56
C THR A 64 -4.99 17.95 -9.23
N PHE A 65 -3.90 17.22 -9.03
CA PHE A 65 -3.13 17.24 -7.79
C PHE A 65 -2.76 18.67 -7.35
N GLY A 66 -2.31 19.51 -8.28
CA GLY A 66 -1.94 20.91 -8.02
C GLY A 66 -3.11 21.86 -7.75
N ASP A 67 -4.34 21.45 -8.05
CA ASP A 67 -5.54 22.27 -7.90
C ASP A 67 -6.25 22.07 -6.55
N TRP A 68 -5.87 21.04 -5.79
CA TRP A 68 -6.38 20.79 -4.46
C TRP A 68 -5.96 21.89 -3.48
N LYS A 69 -6.92 22.39 -2.71
CA LYS A 69 -6.67 23.47 -1.73
C LYS A 69 -7.17 23.07 -0.35
N PRO A 70 -6.29 23.06 0.67
CA PRO A 70 -6.71 22.96 2.07
C PRO A 70 -7.64 24.13 2.44
N LEU A 71 -8.66 23.86 3.27
CA LEU A 71 -9.60 24.90 3.72
C LEU A 71 -8.99 25.87 4.73
N ASP A 72 -7.99 25.44 5.50
CA ASP A 72 -7.30 26.22 6.51
C ASP A 72 -5.93 26.75 6.04
N GLU A 73 -5.67 26.68 4.73
CA GLU A 73 -4.40 27.07 4.10
C GLU A 73 -3.17 26.24 4.57
N ASN A 74 -3.38 25.19 5.38
CA ASN A 74 -2.31 24.31 5.81
C ASN A 74 -1.97 23.27 4.74
N MET A 75 -0.91 23.54 3.99
CA MET A 75 -0.42 22.67 2.91
C MET A 75 0.01 21.27 3.38
N ASP A 76 0.30 21.06 4.66
CA ASP A 76 0.64 19.73 5.18
C ASP A 76 -0.53 18.75 5.00
N ARG A 77 -1.78 19.25 4.94
CA ARG A 77 -2.96 18.43 4.67
C ARG A 77 -2.86 17.70 3.33
N MET A 78 -2.11 18.23 2.35
CA MET A 78 -1.90 17.58 1.06
C MET A 78 -1.33 16.17 1.18
N ILE A 79 -0.74 15.81 2.33
CA ILE A 79 -0.35 14.42 2.62
C ILE A 79 -1.52 13.43 2.46
N VAL A 80 -2.76 13.82 2.77
CA VAL A 80 -3.94 12.96 2.59
C VAL A 80 -4.17 12.62 1.11
N ILE A 81 -3.96 13.59 0.22
CA ILE A 81 -4.07 13.36 -1.24
C ILE A 81 -2.94 12.45 -1.72
N ASN A 82 -1.74 12.61 -1.16
CA ASN A 82 -0.62 11.71 -1.44
C ASN A 82 -0.90 10.26 -0.99
N HIS A 83 -1.49 10.07 0.20
CA HIS A 83 -1.94 8.76 0.65
C HIS A 83 -2.97 8.17 -0.32
N LEU A 84 -3.95 8.95 -0.75
CA LEU A 84 -4.97 8.50 -1.71
C LEU A 84 -4.34 8.08 -3.05
N LEU A 85 -3.47 8.89 -3.62
CA LEU A 85 -2.74 8.55 -4.86
C LEU A 85 -1.92 7.27 -4.70
N ALA A 86 -1.18 7.14 -3.60
CA ALA A 86 -0.36 5.97 -3.33
C ALA A 86 -1.21 4.69 -3.19
N ILE A 87 -2.39 4.78 -2.56
CA ILE A 87 -3.35 3.67 -2.47
C ILE A 87 -3.84 3.25 -3.87
N LEU A 88 -4.27 4.21 -4.69
CA LEU A 88 -4.79 3.95 -6.03
C LEU A 88 -3.72 3.34 -6.93
N GLN A 89 -2.54 3.96 -7.02
CA GLN A 89 -1.42 3.49 -7.84
C GLN A 89 -0.99 2.08 -7.45
N ASN A 90 -0.79 1.82 -6.16
CA ASN A 90 -0.35 0.51 -5.71
C ASN A 90 -1.40 -0.58 -5.92
N SER A 91 -2.69 -0.25 -5.88
CA SER A 91 -3.74 -1.21 -6.21
C SER A 91 -3.64 -1.71 -7.65
N ILE A 92 -3.38 -0.80 -8.61
CA ILE A 92 -3.22 -1.16 -10.01
C ILE A 92 -1.93 -1.95 -10.22
N ILE A 93 -0.82 -1.54 -9.60
CA ILE A 93 0.46 -2.24 -9.67
C ILE A 93 0.32 -3.69 -9.17
N VAL A 94 -0.34 -3.90 -8.03
CA VAL A 94 -0.55 -5.25 -7.48
C VAL A 94 -1.35 -6.11 -8.44
N LEU A 95 -2.47 -5.60 -8.94
CA LEU A 95 -3.31 -6.35 -9.86
C LEU A 95 -2.53 -6.72 -11.14
N MET A 96 -1.81 -5.77 -11.73
CA MET A 96 -1.02 -6.03 -12.95
C MET A 96 0.10 -7.03 -12.70
N SER A 97 0.73 -6.99 -11.52
CA SER A 97 1.81 -7.91 -11.16
C SER A 97 1.30 -9.34 -11.00
N ILE A 98 0.13 -9.49 -10.36
CA ILE A 98 -0.52 -10.81 -10.20
C ILE A 98 -0.94 -11.35 -11.56
N ASP A 99 -1.63 -10.56 -12.38
CA ASP A 99 -2.05 -10.97 -13.73
C ASP A 99 -0.87 -11.50 -14.53
N LYS A 100 0.21 -10.71 -14.60
CA LYS A 100 1.42 -11.05 -15.34
C LYS A 100 2.09 -12.32 -14.82
N ASN A 101 2.13 -12.52 -13.50
CA ASN A 101 2.75 -13.68 -12.91
C ASN A 101 1.90 -14.95 -13.12
N LEU A 102 0.57 -14.85 -12.99
CA LEU A 102 -0.35 -15.95 -13.33
C LEU A 102 -0.25 -16.34 -14.81
N GLU A 103 -0.20 -15.35 -15.71
CA GLU A 103 0.03 -15.56 -17.16
C GLU A 103 1.33 -16.30 -17.43
N SER A 104 2.42 -15.88 -16.77
CA SER A 104 3.74 -16.47 -16.97
C SER A 104 3.80 -17.95 -16.58
N GLU A 105 3.05 -18.32 -15.55
CA GLU A 105 2.91 -19.70 -15.06
C GLU A 105 1.75 -20.47 -15.73
N LYS A 106 1.05 -19.85 -16.69
CA LYS A 106 -0.08 -20.44 -17.44
C LYS A 106 -1.24 -20.84 -16.53
N LEU A 107 -1.49 -20.04 -15.49
CA LEU A 107 -2.60 -20.19 -14.57
C LEU A 107 -3.80 -19.36 -15.02
N GLU A 108 -4.97 -19.58 -14.41
CA GLU A 108 -6.18 -18.79 -14.68
C GLU A 108 -6.08 -17.38 -14.07
N ASN A 109 -6.36 -16.34 -14.86
CA ASN A 109 -6.17 -14.93 -14.47
C ASN A 109 -7.44 -14.25 -13.93
N GLU A 110 -8.57 -14.95 -13.82
CA GLU A 110 -9.79 -14.34 -13.26
C GLU A 110 -9.95 -14.67 -11.77
N LYS A 111 -9.47 -15.85 -11.38
CA LYS A 111 -9.57 -16.38 -10.02
C LYS A 111 -8.48 -17.40 -9.78
N ILE A 112 -8.02 -17.46 -8.54
CA ILE A 112 -7.08 -18.49 -8.11
C ILE A 112 -7.89 -19.64 -7.50
N VAL A 113 -7.81 -20.82 -8.11
CA VAL A 113 -8.56 -22.03 -7.70
C VAL A 113 -7.65 -23.17 -7.21
N GLU A 114 -6.34 -22.99 -7.30
CA GLU A 114 -5.35 -23.98 -6.92
C GLU A 114 -4.16 -23.37 -6.17
N MET A 115 -3.44 -24.21 -5.43
CA MET A 115 -2.29 -23.80 -4.60
C MET A 115 -1.19 -23.09 -5.39
N GLY A 116 -0.97 -23.46 -6.65
CA GLY A 116 0.04 -22.78 -7.49
C GLY A 116 -0.24 -21.29 -7.65
N GLY A 117 -1.51 -20.87 -7.71
CA GLY A 117 -1.84 -19.44 -7.73
C GLY A 117 -1.66 -18.76 -6.37
N VAL A 118 -1.80 -19.49 -5.25
CA VAL A 118 -1.46 -18.95 -3.91
C VAL A 118 0.05 -18.73 -3.80
N ASP A 119 0.84 -19.67 -4.30
CA ASP A 119 2.29 -19.53 -4.35
C ASP A 119 2.70 -18.31 -5.19
N ILE A 120 1.95 -18.01 -6.26
CA ILE A 120 2.14 -16.80 -7.07
C ILE A 120 1.84 -15.51 -6.31
N LEU A 121 0.78 -15.47 -5.48
CA LEU A 121 0.52 -14.31 -4.62
C LEU A 121 1.69 -14.06 -3.66
N ILE A 122 2.19 -15.10 -3.02
CA ILE A 122 3.31 -15.01 -2.06
C ILE A 122 4.58 -14.61 -2.81
N ALA A 123 4.89 -15.25 -3.95
CA ALA A 123 6.06 -14.93 -4.75
C ALA A 123 6.04 -13.47 -5.24
N THR A 124 4.87 -12.97 -5.67
CA THR A 124 4.68 -11.56 -6.04
C THR A 124 4.96 -10.65 -4.84
N GLY A 125 4.47 -11.03 -3.66
CA GLY A 125 4.76 -10.36 -2.39
C GLY A 125 6.25 -10.27 -2.06
N VAL A 126 6.95 -11.41 -2.15
CA VAL A 126 8.39 -11.52 -1.88
C VAL A 126 9.19 -10.67 -2.85
N GLN A 127 8.87 -10.72 -4.14
CA GLN A 127 9.52 -9.90 -5.17
C GLN A 127 9.33 -8.41 -4.89
N ALA A 128 8.09 -7.98 -4.63
CA ALA A 128 7.78 -6.59 -4.32
C ALA A 128 8.53 -6.10 -3.07
N LEU A 129 8.56 -6.92 -2.01
CA LEU A 129 9.29 -6.60 -0.79
C LEU A 129 10.80 -6.50 -1.03
N GLY A 130 11.39 -7.41 -1.79
CA GLY A 130 12.82 -7.39 -2.12
C GLY A 130 13.21 -6.18 -2.96
N VAL A 131 12.41 -5.83 -3.97
CA VAL A 131 12.61 -4.62 -4.78
C VAL A 131 12.55 -3.38 -3.90
N LYS A 132 11.50 -3.24 -3.07
CA LYS A 132 11.37 -2.09 -2.17
C LYS A 132 12.47 -2.03 -1.11
N ALA A 133 12.90 -3.17 -0.58
CA ALA A 133 14.03 -3.22 0.34
C ALA A 133 15.29 -2.64 -0.31
N ASN A 134 15.57 -2.98 -1.57
CA ASN A 134 16.69 -2.43 -2.33
C ASN A 134 16.55 -0.92 -2.54
N GLU A 135 15.46 -0.48 -3.17
CA GLU A 135 15.20 0.94 -3.51
C GLU A 135 15.26 1.83 -2.26
N LEU A 136 14.63 1.42 -1.17
CA LEU A 136 14.53 2.23 0.05
C LEU A 136 15.84 2.29 0.82
N THR A 137 16.63 1.21 0.82
CA THR A 137 17.97 1.23 1.43
C THR A 137 18.90 2.14 0.66
N GLU A 138 18.86 2.10 -0.68
CA GLU A 138 19.66 2.97 -1.54
C GLU A 138 19.30 4.44 -1.33
N LEU A 139 18.01 4.77 -1.35
CA LEU A 139 17.55 6.14 -1.10
C LEU A 139 17.93 6.64 0.31
N PHE A 140 17.83 5.79 1.34
CA PHE A 140 18.23 6.14 2.70
C PHE A 140 19.71 6.56 2.76
N ASP A 141 20.58 5.84 2.04
CA ASP A 141 22.00 6.15 1.96
C ASP A 141 22.28 7.41 1.13
N GLU A 142 21.60 7.59 0.00
CA GLU A 142 21.69 8.78 -0.86
C GLU A 142 21.30 10.06 -0.12
N LEU A 143 20.21 10.00 0.65
CA LEU A 143 19.73 11.09 1.50
C LEU A 143 20.57 11.29 2.77
N LYS A 144 21.62 10.47 2.96
CA LYS A 144 22.54 10.51 4.12
C LYS A 144 21.81 10.45 5.46
N LEU A 145 20.66 9.78 5.51
CA LEU A 145 19.83 9.69 6.71
C LEU A 145 20.47 8.85 7.82
N LYS A 146 21.55 8.12 7.53
CA LYS A 146 22.42 7.52 8.56
C LYS A 146 23.07 8.55 9.49
N ASN A 147 23.19 9.80 9.06
CA ASN A 147 23.76 10.90 9.83
C ASN A 147 22.68 11.72 10.55
N ASP A 148 21.40 11.39 10.38
CA ASP A 148 20.29 12.05 11.05
C ASP A 148 20.36 11.81 12.57
N PRO A 149 20.54 12.84 13.41
CA PRO A 149 20.64 12.67 14.86
C PRO A 149 19.34 12.20 15.52
N LEU A 150 18.19 12.31 14.83
CA LEU A 150 16.89 11.89 15.33
C LEU A 150 16.58 10.43 15.00
N ILE A 151 17.36 9.79 14.11
CA ILE A 151 17.36 8.33 13.92
C ILE A 151 15.95 7.81 13.58
N VAL A 152 15.16 8.60 12.84
CA VAL A 152 13.72 8.36 12.64
C VAL A 152 13.45 7.05 11.89
N PHE A 153 14.30 6.73 10.90
CA PHE A 153 14.13 5.58 10.00
C PHE A 153 15.12 4.43 10.23
N GLU A 154 15.97 4.50 11.25
CA GLU A 154 17.08 3.55 11.42
C GLU A 154 16.60 2.10 11.57
N GLN A 155 15.53 1.86 12.32
CA GLN A 155 14.98 0.51 12.51
C GLN A 155 14.39 -0.05 11.20
N LEU A 156 13.67 0.78 10.44
CA LEU A 156 13.18 0.40 9.11
C LEU A 156 14.32 0.07 8.17
N ASN A 157 15.38 0.88 8.15
CA ASN A 157 16.54 0.64 7.31
C ASN A 157 17.28 -0.64 7.70
N LYS A 158 17.46 -0.90 9.01
CA LYS A 158 18.05 -2.16 9.51
C LYS A 158 17.23 -3.38 9.08
N HIS A 159 15.91 -3.28 9.15
CA HIS A 159 14.99 -4.33 8.70
C HIS A 159 15.15 -4.59 7.19
N PHE A 160 15.16 -3.54 6.36
CA PHE A 160 15.34 -3.70 4.93
C PHE A 160 16.71 -4.25 4.54
N ILE A 161 17.78 -3.84 5.23
CA ILE A 161 19.10 -4.46 5.05
C ILE A 161 19.06 -5.95 5.38
N ALA A 162 18.35 -6.36 6.43
CA ALA A 162 18.19 -7.78 6.76
C ALA A 162 17.46 -8.53 5.64
N ILE A 163 16.36 -7.97 5.12
CA ILE A 163 15.59 -8.55 4.02
C ILE A 163 16.43 -8.71 2.75
N LYS A 164 17.22 -7.69 2.37
CA LYS A 164 18.09 -7.73 1.17
C LYS A 164 19.09 -8.88 1.19
N ASN A 165 19.47 -9.35 2.38
CA ASN A 165 20.44 -10.41 2.57
C ASN A 165 19.79 -11.79 2.75
N LEU A 166 18.47 -11.91 2.63
CA LEU A 166 17.79 -13.20 2.69
C LEU A 166 17.93 -13.96 1.37
N GLU A 167 18.24 -15.24 1.49
CA GLU A 167 18.11 -16.18 0.38
C GLU A 167 16.64 -16.35 -0.02
N ALA A 168 16.38 -16.68 -1.29
CA ALA A 168 15.02 -16.70 -1.84
C ALA A 168 14.04 -17.61 -1.06
N GLU A 169 14.47 -18.81 -0.68
CA GLU A 169 13.65 -19.74 0.11
C GLU A 169 13.31 -19.18 1.49
N GLN A 170 14.30 -18.54 2.13
CA GLN A 170 14.10 -17.92 3.43
C GLN A 170 13.17 -16.70 3.33
N ALA A 171 13.35 -15.87 2.30
CA ALA A 171 12.49 -14.72 2.02
C ALA A 171 11.03 -15.15 1.80
N PHE A 172 10.80 -16.26 1.09
CA PHE A 172 9.47 -16.83 0.92
C PHE A 172 8.87 -17.29 2.26
N SER A 173 9.64 -18.03 3.07
CA SER A 173 9.17 -18.54 4.36
C SER A 173 8.87 -17.42 5.38
N LEU A 174 9.61 -16.31 5.34
CA LEU A 174 9.50 -15.19 6.27
C LEU A 174 8.67 -14.04 5.73
N PHE A 175 8.07 -14.16 4.54
CA PHE A 175 7.36 -13.07 3.87
C PHE A 175 6.36 -12.36 4.79
N MET A 176 5.45 -13.14 5.38
CA MET A 176 4.42 -12.62 6.28
C MET A 176 5.00 -11.89 7.49
N GLN A 177 6.03 -12.47 8.12
CA GLN A 177 6.70 -11.85 9.26
C GLN A 177 7.35 -10.51 8.84
N ASN A 178 8.08 -10.50 7.73
CA ASN A 178 8.79 -9.32 7.26
C ASN A 178 7.84 -8.18 6.90
N VAL A 179 6.69 -8.49 6.29
CA VAL A 179 5.65 -7.49 5.96
C VAL A 179 5.01 -6.92 7.22
N LEU A 180 4.69 -7.75 8.21
CA LEU A 180 4.10 -7.29 9.47
C LEU A 180 5.06 -6.45 10.30
N GLU A 181 6.33 -6.82 10.33
CA GLU A 181 7.39 -6.06 10.99
C GLU A 181 7.60 -4.70 10.31
N PHE A 182 7.57 -4.67 8.98
CA PHE A 182 7.59 -3.41 8.22
C PHE A 182 6.38 -2.52 8.51
N ILE A 183 5.15 -3.07 8.46
CA ILE A 183 3.91 -2.32 8.74
C ILE A 183 3.93 -1.70 10.13
N THR A 184 4.37 -2.48 11.13
CA THR A 184 4.51 -2.02 12.52
C THR A 184 5.56 -0.92 12.62
N SER A 185 6.72 -1.12 12.00
CA SER A 185 7.83 -0.17 12.01
C SER A 185 7.48 1.14 11.30
N TYR A 186 6.75 1.07 10.19
CA TYR A 186 6.24 2.22 9.46
C TYR A 186 5.33 3.09 10.33
N ARG A 187 4.39 2.49 11.07
CA ARG A 187 3.51 3.23 12.00
C ARG A 187 4.31 3.95 13.09
N ASN A 188 5.26 3.26 13.71
CA ASN A 188 6.13 3.84 14.73
C ASN A 188 6.96 5.00 14.17
N THR A 189 7.47 4.85 12.95
CA THR A 189 8.22 5.89 12.25
C THR A 189 7.34 7.09 11.92
N TYR A 190 6.10 6.88 11.47
CA TYR A 190 5.17 7.96 11.18
C TYR A 190 4.83 8.78 12.43
N GLU A 191 4.55 8.10 13.55
CA GLU A 191 4.32 8.76 14.84
C GLU A 191 5.54 9.56 15.30
N LYS A 192 6.75 8.99 15.21
CA LYS A 192 7.99 9.71 15.52
C LYS A 192 8.15 10.95 14.65
N LEU A 193 7.96 10.82 13.34
CA LEU A 193 8.10 11.94 12.40
C LEU A 193 7.15 13.09 12.75
N SER A 194 5.92 12.79 13.16
CA SER A 194 4.93 13.80 13.57
C SER A 194 5.34 14.66 14.78
N GLN A 195 6.29 14.19 15.58
CA GLN A 195 6.76 14.84 16.81
C GLN A 195 8.08 15.59 16.62
N VAL A 196 8.72 15.39 15.47
CA VAL A 196 10.00 16.01 15.14
C VAL A 196 9.79 17.47 14.75
N LYS A 197 10.63 18.35 15.30
CA LYS A 197 10.69 19.75 14.88
C LYS A 197 11.52 19.87 13.61
N GLU A 198 11.21 20.89 12.81
CA GLU A 198 11.92 21.13 11.58
C GLU A 198 13.42 21.41 11.82
N ASP A 199 14.27 20.74 11.05
CA ASP A 199 15.72 20.90 11.05
C ASP A 199 16.30 20.67 9.64
N GLU A 200 17.63 20.62 9.53
CA GLU A 200 18.34 20.46 8.26
C GLU A 200 18.03 19.14 7.52
N PHE A 201 17.54 18.11 8.22
CA PHE A 201 17.20 16.81 7.63
C PHE A 201 15.71 16.71 7.27
N SER A 202 14.86 17.68 7.63
CA SER A 202 13.41 17.60 7.41
C SER A 202 13.01 17.22 5.99
N GLN A 203 13.59 17.86 4.98
CA GLN A 203 13.26 17.58 3.57
C GLN A 203 13.61 16.13 3.18
N ASN A 204 14.77 15.65 3.63
CA ASN A 204 15.19 14.27 3.40
C ASN A 204 14.27 13.28 4.13
N ARG A 205 13.83 13.61 5.35
CA ARG A 205 12.88 12.77 6.08
C ARG A 205 11.52 12.70 5.40
N ILE A 206 11.02 13.82 4.88
CA ILE A 206 9.76 13.87 4.14
C ILE A 206 9.87 13.04 2.86
N GLN A 207 10.93 13.22 2.07
CA GLN A 207 11.15 12.44 0.86
C GLN A 207 11.19 10.93 1.16
N MET A 208 11.96 10.52 2.16
CA MET A 208 12.03 9.11 2.56
C MET A 208 10.69 8.57 3.06
N PHE A 209 9.96 9.39 3.84
CA PHE A 209 8.64 9.03 4.34
C PHE A 209 7.64 8.77 3.21
N MET A 210 7.65 9.59 2.16
CA MET A 210 6.78 9.41 1.00
C MET A 210 7.03 8.08 0.30
N GLU A 211 8.29 7.66 0.16
CA GLU A 211 8.63 6.36 -0.44
C GLU A 211 8.26 5.19 0.48
N TYR A 212 8.44 5.32 1.79
CA TYR A 212 7.95 4.33 2.75
C TYR A 212 6.42 4.23 2.75
N MET A 213 5.70 5.34 2.61
CA MET A 213 4.25 5.35 2.49
C MET A 213 3.79 4.63 1.23
N ASN A 214 4.49 4.81 0.11
CA ASN A 214 4.22 4.06 -1.12
C ASN A 214 4.40 2.55 -0.89
N ALA A 215 5.54 2.14 -0.32
CA ALA A 215 5.80 0.73 0.00
C ALA A 215 4.80 0.15 1.01
N TYR A 216 4.34 0.95 1.98
CA TYR A 216 3.30 0.59 2.93
C TYR A 216 2.03 0.13 2.24
N TYR A 217 1.48 0.92 1.31
CA TYR A 217 0.24 0.54 0.65
C TYR A 217 0.40 -0.66 -0.29
N LEU A 218 1.54 -0.76 -0.99
CA LEU A 218 1.88 -1.95 -1.78
C LEU A 218 1.80 -3.22 -0.93
N LEU A 219 2.51 -3.22 0.20
CA LEU A 219 2.64 -4.40 1.05
C LEU A 219 1.36 -4.71 1.83
N VAL A 220 0.56 -3.70 2.18
CA VAL A 220 -0.75 -3.91 2.81
C VAL A 220 -1.73 -4.61 1.86
N ILE A 221 -1.75 -4.25 0.58
CA ILE A 221 -2.62 -4.90 -0.40
C ILE A 221 -2.17 -6.35 -0.63
N LEU A 222 -0.86 -6.60 -0.78
CA LEU A 222 -0.30 -7.95 -0.93
C LEU A 222 -0.53 -8.82 0.31
N LEU A 223 -0.39 -8.24 1.51
CA LEU A 223 -0.70 -8.91 2.77
C LEU A 223 -2.16 -9.35 2.81
N LYS A 224 -3.09 -8.46 2.47
CA LYS A 224 -4.52 -8.78 2.45
C LYS A 224 -4.78 -9.97 1.53
N LEU A 225 -4.27 -9.93 0.30
CA LEU A 225 -4.45 -11.02 -0.68
C LEU A 225 -3.86 -12.34 -0.21
N THR A 226 -2.66 -12.31 0.38
CA THR A 226 -1.99 -13.52 0.90
C THR A 226 -2.79 -14.15 2.04
N LEU A 227 -3.45 -13.35 2.87
CA LEU A 227 -4.27 -13.82 3.99
C LEU A 227 -5.66 -14.32 3.57
N VAL A 228 -6.10 -14.09 2.33
CA VAL A 228 -7.42 -14.55 1.87
C VAL A 228 -7.49 -16.08 1.93
N TYR A 229 -6.47 -16.78 1.44
CA TYR A 229 -6.43 -18.24 1.47
C TYR A 229 -6.62 -18.81 2.89
N PRO A 230 -5.75 -18.50 3.87
CA PRO A 230 -5.93 -19.04 5.21
C PRO A 230 -7.24 -18.61 5.85
N TYR A 231 -7.76 -17.42 5.54
CA TYR A 231 -9.05 -16.97 6.06
C TYR A 231 -10.22 -17.78 5.51
N GLN A 232 -10.32 -17.92 4.18
CA GLN A 232 -11.41 -18.64 3.53
C GLN A 232 -11.43 -20.14 3.89
N GLU A 233 -10.26 -20.73 4.11
CA GLU A 233 -10.12 -22.13 4.52
C GLU A 233 -10.28 -22.34 6.04
N GLY A 234 -10.54 -21.29 6.82
CA GLY A 234 -10.77 -21.38 8.26
C GLY A 234 -9.50 -21.66 9.08
N LEU A 235 -8.32 -21.34 8.54
CA LEU A 235 -7.03 -21.45 9.22
C LEU A 235 -6.75 -20.25 10.13
N ILE A 236 -7.41 -19.12 9.89
CA ILE A 236 -7.39 -17.93 10.74
C ILE A 236 -8.81 -17.45 11.02
N GLU A 237 -9.05 -17.06 12.28
CA GLU A 237 -10.33 -16.50 12.69
C GLU A 237 -10.53 -15.08 12.14
N GLN A 238 -11.79 -14.66 11.95
CA GLN A 238 -12.12 -13.33 11.45
C GLN A 238 -11.47 -12.21 12.27
N GLN A 239 -11.50 -12.30 13.61
CA GLN A 239 -10.91 -11.29 14.47
C GLN A 239 -9.37 -11.22 14.28
N ALA A 240 -8.70 -12.35 14.09
CA ALA A 240 -7.27 -12.37 13.80
C ALA A 240 -6.99 -11.75 12.42
N TYR A 241 -7.77 -12.09 11.40
CA TYR A 241 -7.66 -11.50 10.06
C TYR A 241 -7.82 -9.97 10.08
N GLU A 242 -8.86 -9.46 10.75
CA GLU A 242 -9.14 -8.02 10.89
C GLU A 242 -8.06 -7.29 11.68
N ASN A 243 -7.45 -7.94 12.68
CA ASN A 243 -6.35 -7.34 13.45
C ASN A 243 -5.04 -7.28 12.66
N ILE A 244 -4.80 -8.25 11.76
CA ILE A 244 -3.59 -8.33 10.97
C ILE A 244 -3.64 -7.35 9.80
N VAL A 245 -4.75 -7.29 9.08
CA VAL A 245 -4.90 -6.43 7.88
C VAL A 245 -5.16 -4.98 8.31
N PRO A 246 -4.24 -4.04 8.01
CA PRO A 246 -4.45 -2.64 8.36
C PRO A 246 -5.69 -2.03 7.72
N ASN A 247 -6.43 -1.24 8.49
CA ASN A 247 -7.41 -0.31 7.94
C ASN A 247 -6.67 0.87 7.28
N ILE A 248 -6.97 1.11 5.99
CA ILE A 248 -6.36 2.17 5.18
C ILE A 248 -7.32 3.33 4.87
N LYS A 249 -8.48 3.40 5.53
CA LYS A 249 -9.38 4.55 5.47
C LYS A 249 -8.63 5.81 5.90
N LEU A 250 -8.81 6.89 5.14
CA LEU A 250 -8.10 8.16 5.33
C LEU A 250 -8.73 8.99 6.46
N TYR A 251 -10.03 8.79 6.70
CA TYR A 251 -10.80 9.45 7.73
C TYR A 251 -11.36 8.45 8.74
N LYS A 252 -11.34 8.82 10.02
CA LYS A 252 -11.97 8.07 11.13
C LYS A 252 -13.43 8.45 11.31
#